data_AF-A0A166MET7-F1
#
_entry.id   AF-A0A166MET7-F1
#
_cell.length_a   1.000
_cell.length_b   1.000
_cell.length_c   1.000
_cell.angle_alpha   90.00
_cell.angle_beta   90.00
_cell.angle_gamma   90.00
#
_symmetry.space_group_name_H-M   'P 1'
#
loop_
_entity.id
_entity.type
_entity.pdbx_description
1 polymer ?
#
loop_
_entity_poly.entity_id
_entity_poly.type
_entity_poly.pdbx_seq_one_letter_code
_entity_poly.pdbx_strand_id
1 'polypeptide(L)'
;MPPKRAAASPTSPKAAKRARPSLTMLATTLSLPVIPATPSHPDALALVRVEPNHSPAFPGLPDPPNALDSLRTESYDIACAITQGQMNDVQTGKTYAGRWRAFLVWWEEFMDEHCTQDPTFVRIPPFPITVTKVVHYLSHEHSRERKKGGRSEDGTQRYLEGTSVGKETIIRDIAALEHLRLATQDRFPNDIEAHTKLHDDDRICKIQAAAKHDEPKRIEKSQLLKASGTSQ
;
A
#
# COMPACT_ATOMS: atom_id res chain seq x y z
N MET A 1 -4.18 58.56 34.49
CA MET A 1 -3.03 59.30 33.93
C MET A 1 -2.01 58.28 33.41
N PRO A 2 -1.44 58.46 32.20
CA PRO A 2 -0.57 57.52 31.49
C PRO A 2 0.94 57.82 31.75
N PRO A 3 1.92 57.09 31.18
CA PRO A 3 2.32 57.21 29.75
C PRO A 3 2.51 55.82 29.07
N LYS A 4 2.21 55.56 27.79
CA LYS A 4 2.54 56.16 26.46
C LYS A 4 4.00 55.98 26.03
N ARG A 5 4.27 54.94 25.20
CA ARG A 5 5.24 54.84 24.08
C ARG A 5 5.37 53.36 23.67
N ALA A 6 5.70 52.95 22.45
CA ALA A 6 5.61 53.46 21.08
C ALA A 6 6.09 52.28 20.20
N ALA A 7 5.79 52.34 18.91
CA ALA A 7 6.04 51.34 17.88
C ALA A 7 7.50 50.84 17.76
N ALA A 8 7.66 49.62 17.25
CA ALA A 8 8.62 49.31 16.18
C ALA A 8 8.35 47.90 15.60
N SER A 9 7.80 47.83 14.39
CA SER A 9 8.16 46.78 13.44
C SER A 9 9.61 47.04 12.98
N PRO A 10 10.40 45.99 12.71
CA PRO A 10 10.93 45.94 11.35
C PRO A 10 11.12 44.52 10.78
N THR A 11 10.89 44.46 9.46
CA THR A 11 11.69 43.77 8.43
C THR A 11 11.71 42.24 8.35
N SER A 12 11.09 41.75 7.28
CA SER A 12 11.45 40.53 6.56
C SER A 12 12.94 40.47 6.20
N PRO A 13 13.53 39.27 6.16
CA PRO A 13 14.63 38.97 5.26
C PRO A 13 14.17 38.14 4.06
N LYS A 14 14.60 38.65 2.91
CA LYS A 14 14.65 38.09 1.56
C LYS A 14 14.92 36.59 1.46
N ALA A 15 14.30 36.04 0.42
CA ALA A 15 14.58 34.79 -0.27
C ALA A 15 16.07 34.39 -0.35
N ALA A 16 16.36 33.17 0.08
CA ALA A 16 17.55 32.44 -0.31
C ALA A 16 17.16 31.39 -1.37
N LYS A 17 17.44 31.71 -2.64
CA LYS A 17 17.48 30.74 -3.74
C LYS A 17 18.54 29.71 -3.40
N ARG A 18 18.13 28.47 -3.06
CA ARG A 18 19.07 27.36 -2.94
C ARG A 18 19.07 26.59 -4.26
N ALA A 19 20.24 26.64 -4.90
CA ALA A 19 20.54 26.03 -6.17
C ALA A 19 20.26 24.52 -6.16
N ARG A 20 19.64 24.04 -7.24
CA ARG A 20 19.55 22.61 -7.56
C ARG A 20 20.95 22.12 -7.92
N PRO A 21 21.48 21.05 -7.30
CA PRO A 21 22.61 20.34 -7.87
C PRO A 21 22.15 19.62 -9.14
N SER A 22 22.80 19.98 -10.25
CA SER A 22 22.71 19.34 -11.55
C SER A 22 23.13 17.88 -11.44
N LEU A 23 22.22 16.95 -11.77
CA LEU A 23 22.55 15.54 -11.98
C LEU A 23 23.21 15.42 -13.36
N THR A 24 24.54 15.41 -13.35
CA THR A 24 25.35 15.03 -14.51
C THR A 24 25.03 13.59 -14.86
N MET A 25 24.38 13.38 -16.01
CA MET A 25 24.15 12.05 -16.59
C MET A 25 25.50 11.43 -16.95
N LEU A 26 25.94 10.42 -16.20
CA LEU A 26 26.95 9.48 -16.68
C LEU A 26 26.20 8.43 -17.51
N ALA A 27 26.21 8.62 -18.83
CA ALA A 27 25.80 7.62 -19.80
C ALA A 27 26.86 6.51 -19.85
N THR A 28 26.64 5.44 -19.09
CA THR A 28 27.39 4.19 -19.30
C THR A 28 26.78 3.50 -20.51
N THR A 29 27.41 3.66 -21.66
CA THR A 29 27.11 2.89 -22.87
C THR A 29 27.47 1.42 -22.64
N LEU A 30 26.47 0.59 -22.36
CA LEU A 30 26.60 -0.86 -22.46
C LEU A 30 26.69 -1.21 -23.94
N SER A 31 27.93 -1.40 -24.41
CA SER A 31 28.25 -1.95 -25.71
C SER A 31 27.73 -3.39 -25.78
N LEU A 32 26.74 -3.64 -26.63
CA LEU A 32 26.29 -4.99 -26.96
C LEU A 32 27.34 -5.66 -27.87
N PRO A 33 27.75 -6.92 -27.61
CA PRO A 33 28.59 -7.64 -28.54
C PRO A 33 27.82 -7.91 -29.85
N VAL A 34 28.43 -7.49 -30.95
CA VAL A 34 28.06 -7.85 -32.32
C VAL A 34 28.04 -9.38 -32.45
N ILE A 35 26.88 -9.94 -32.80
CA ILE A 35 26.77 -11.31 -33.29
C ILE A 35 27.00 -11.25 -34.80
N PRO A 36 28.07 -11.84 -35.35
CA PRO A 36 28.20 -11.96 -36.80
C PRO A 36 27.13 -12.91 -37.33
N ALA A 37 26.33 -12.41 -38.27
CA ALA A 37 25.36 -13.19 -39.01
C ALA A 37 26.04 -14.00 -40.13
N THR A 38 25.31 -15.04 -40.56
CA THR A 38 25.37 -15.82 -41.81
C THR A 38 26.30 -17.03 -41.91
N PRO A 39 26.01 -18.05 -42.77
CA PRO A 39 24.81 -18.30 -43.58
C PRO A 39 24.19 -19.71 -43.46
N SER A 40 22.98 -19.78 -43.99
CA SER A 40 22.15 -20.94 -44.36
C SER A 40 22.86 -21.99 -45.23
N HIS A 41 22.63 -23.28 -44.96
CA HIS A 41 22.30 -24.27 -46.01
C HIS A 41 21.57 -25.50 -45.41
N PRO A 42 20.59 -26.13 -46.12
CA PRO A 42 19.79 -27.24 -45.61
C PRO A 42 20.34 -28.61 -46.02
N ASP A 43 19.67 -29.64 -45.50
CA ASP A 43 19.73 -31.07 -45.84
C ASP A 43 20.86 -31.93 -45.28
N ALA A 44 20.50 -32.71 -44.25
CA ALA A 44 20.90 -34.11 -44.16
C ALA A 44 19.84 -34.87 -43.34
N LEU A 45 18.93 -35.52 -44.05
CA LEU A 45 18.02 -36.55 -43.51
C LEU A 45 18.85 -37.70 -42.92
N ALA A 46 18.79 -37.86 -41.60
CA ALA A 46 19.14 -39.12 -40.93
C ALA A 46 17.99 -39.48 -39.98
N LEU A 47 17.15 -40.39 -40.47
CA LEU A 47 16.05 -41.03 -39.77
C LEU A 47 16.61 -41.91 -38.64
N VAL A 48 16.87 -41.34 -37.47
CA VAL A 48 17.15 -42.14 -36.25
C VAL A 48 15.82 -42.51 -35.62
N ARG A 49 15.45 -43.77 -35.81
CA ARG A 49 14.33 -44.45 -35.14
C ARG A 49 14.57 -44.42 -33.62
N VAL A 50 13.86 -43.54 -32.91
CA VAL A 50 13.81 -43.54 -31.44
C VAL A 50 12.76 -44.57 -31.01
N GLU A 51 13.24 -45.66 -30.42
CA GLU A 51 12.41 -46.64 -29.70
C GLU A 51 11.60 -45.95 -28.59
N PRO A 52 10.36 -46.39 -28.30
CA PRO A 52 9.58 -45.84 -27.19
C PRO A 52 10.21 -46.32 -25.88
N ASN A 53 11.05 -45.48 -25.28
CA ASN A 53 11.58 -45.74 -23.95
C ASN A 53 10.43 -45.56 -22.96
N HIS A 54 9.84 -46.68 -22.54
CA HIS A 54 8.89 -46.74 -21.43
C HIS A 54 9.62 -46.26 -20.17
N SER A 55 9.43 -44.98 -19.86
CA SER A 55 9.83 -44.39 -18.59
C SER A 55 9.09 -45.13 -17.46
N PRO A 56 9.76 -45.79 -16.50
CA PRO A 56 9.06 -46.34 -15.36
C PRO A 56 8.51 -45.17 -14.54
N ALA A 57 7.18 -45.08 -14.47
CA ALA A 57 6.50 -44.20 -13.54
C ALA A 57 6.94 -44.57 -12.12
N PHE A 58 7.75 -43.73 -11.49
CA PHE A 58 8.01 -43.79 -10.05
C PHE A 58 6.78 -43.19 -9.34
N PRO A 59 6.01 -43.98 -8.57
CA PRO A 59 4.90 -43.45 -7.82
C PRO A 59 5.43 -42.77 -6.56
N GLY A 60 5.19 -41.46 -6.43
CA GLY A 60 5.26 -40.76 -5.14
C GLY A 60 6.50 -39.93 -4.84
N LEU A 61 7.18 -39.34 -5.84
CA LEU A 61 8.12 -38.25 -5.57
C LEU A 61 7.38 -36.91 -5.59
N PRO A 62 7.38 -36.12 -4.50
CA PRO A 62 6.83 -34.77 -4.55
C PRO A 62 7.60 -33.97 -5.61
N ASP A 63 6.89 -33.25 -6.46
CA ASP A 63 7.52 -32.33 -7.41
C ASP A 63 8.53 -31.46 -6.64
N PRO A 64 9.81 -31.38 -7.08
CA PRO A 64 10.76 -30.51 -6.41
C PRO A 64 10.18 -29.09 -6.40
N PRO A 65 10.26 -28.35 -5.29
CA PRO A 65 9.78 -26.98 -5.25
C PRO A 65 10.42 -26.25 -6.42
N ASN A 66 9.58 -25.74 -7.32
CA ASN A 66 10.01 -25.07 -8.53
C ASN A 66 11.07 -24.04 -8.13
N ALA A 67 12.32 -24.23 -8.56
CA ALA A 67 13.46 -23.45 -8.08
C ALA A 67 13.22 -21.93 -8.26
N LEU A 68 12.38 -21.55 -9.24
CA LEU A 68 11.90 -20.19 -9.45
C LEU A 68 11.00 -19.68 -8.32
N ASP A 69 10.10 -20.51 -7.80
CA ASP A 69 9.20 -20.14 -6.71
C ASP A 69 9.95 -20.04 -5.36
N SER A 70 10.94 -20.92 -5.14
CA SER A 70 11.88 -20.78 -4.02
C SER A 70 12.68 -19.48 -4.11
N LEU A 71 13.25 -19.16 -5.27
CA LEU A 71 14.00 -17.92 -5.49
C LEU A 71 13.12 -16.67 -5.30
N ARG A 72 11.87 -16.70 -5.78
CA ARG A 72 10.90 -15.62 -5.58
C ARG A 72 10.58 -15.41 -4.09
N THR A 73 10.42 -16.51 -3.35
CA THR A 73 10.16 -16.47 -1.91
C THR A 73 11.34 -15.87 -1.16
N GLU A 74 12.56 -16.33 -1.45
CA GLU A 74 13.79 -15.81 -0.82
C GLU A 74 14.05 -14.34 -1.17
N SER A 75 13.91 -13.98 -2.46
CA SER A 75 14.05 -12.59 -2.91
C SER A 75 13.04 -11.68 -2.23
N TYR A 76 11.81 -12.17 -2.03
CA TYR A 76 10.81 -11.44 -1.28
C TYR A 76 11.20 -11.29 0.20
N ASP A 77 11.66 -12.35 0.86
CA ASP A 77 11.99 -12.29 2.29
C ASP A 77 13.14 -11.31 2.54
N ILE A 78 14.12 -11.27 1.62
CA ILE A 78 15.19 -10.25 1.61
C ILE A 78 14.62 -8.86 1.38
N ALA A 79 13.74 -8.66 0.38
CA ALA A 79 13.11 -7.38 0.11
C ALA A 79 12.26 -6.90 1.30
N CYS A 80 11.55 -7.81 1.96
CA CYS A 80 10.81 -7.55 3.18
C CYS A 80 11.71 -7.17 4.33
N ALA A 81 12.82 -7.88 4.56
CA ALA A 81 13.77 -7.57 5.60
C ALA A 81 14.45 -6.20 5.39
N ILE A 82 14.84 -5.87 4.15
CA ILE A 82 15.41 -4.56 3.78
C ILE A 82 14.38 -3.45 4.01
N THR A 83 13.16 -3.66 3.50
CA THR A 83 12.06 -2.69 3.64
C THR A 83 11.69 -2.50 5.10
N GLN A 84 11.58 -3.57 5.90
CA GLN A 84 11.31 -3.50 7.34
C GLN A 84 12.44 -2.81 8.09
N GLY A 85 13.71 -3.10 7.75
CA GLY A 85 14.88 -2.43 8.33
C GLY A 85 14.85 -0.91 8.09
N GLN A 86 14.58 -0.49 6.86
CA GLN A 86 14.43 0.92 6.50
C GLN A 86 13.20 1.57 7.14
N MET A 87 12.09 0.84 7.25
CA MET A 87 10.84 1.32 7.84
C MET A 87 10.91 1.49 9.37
N ASN A 88 11.71 0.68 10.06
CA ASN A 88 11.88 0.81 11.51
C ASN A 88 12.71 2.04 11.89
N ASP A 89 13.59 2.49 10.98
CA ASP A 89 14.45 3.67 11.16
C ASP A 89 13.71 4.98 10.83
N VAL A 90 12.77 4.95 9.88
CA VAL A 90 12.05 6.14 9.42
C VAL A 90 10.67 6.25 10.08
N GLN A 91 10.35 7.42 10.65
CA GLN A 91 9.03 7.73 11.24
C GLN A 91 7.84 7.40 10.30
N THR A 92 8.05 7.56 8.99
CA THR A 92 7.11 7.18 7.92
C THR A 92 6.83 5.68 7.88
N GLY A 93 7.85 4.84 8.06
CA GLY A 93 7.71 3.39 8.05
C GLY A 93 6.86 2.88 9.20
N LYS A 94 7.08 3.39 10.42
CA LYS A 94 6.20 3.11 11.57
C LYS A 94 4.75 3.55 11.33
N THR A 95 4.57 4.69 10.65
CA THR A 95 3.22 5.20 10.31
C THR A 95 2.51 4.29 9.31
N TYR A 96 3.17 3.92 8.21
CA TYR A 96 2.62 2.98 7.23
C TYR A 96 2.36 1.62 7.87
N ALA A 97 3.27 1.20 8.75
CA ALA A 97 3.13 -0.04 9.47
C ALA A 97 1.95 -0.04 10.47
N GLY A 98 1.49 1.13 10.91
CA GLY A 98 0.23 1.25 11.65
C GLY A 98 -0.99 1.07 10.74
N ARG A 99 -0.96 1.70 9.56
CA ARG A 99 -2.10 1.74 8.63
C ARG A 99 -2.42 0.38 8.01
N TRP A 100 -1.42 -0.33 7.51
CA TRP A 100 -1.65 -1.67 6.95
C TRP A 100 -2.18 -2.68 8.01
N ARG A 101 -1.80 -2.56 9.30
CA ARG A 101 -2.30 -3.42 10.38
C ARG A 101 -3.75 -3.09 10.69
N ALA A 102 -4.10 -1.80 10.65
CA ALA A 102 -5.49 -1.38 10.79
C ALA A 102 -6.35 -1.96 9.66
N PHE A 103 -5.85 -1.96 8.42
CA PHE A 103 -6.53 -2.62 7.30
C PHE A 103 -6.67 -4.13 7.52
N LEU A 104 -5.61 -4.83 7.92
CA LEU A 104 -5.64 -6.28 8.12
C LEU A 104 -6.65 -6.69 9.20
N VAL A 105 -6.61 -6.03 10.36
CA VAL A 105 -7.56 -6.29 11.46
C VAL A 105 -8.99 -6.02 11.01
N TRP A 106 -9.21 -4.87 10.36
CA TRP A 106 -10.54 -4.53 9.85
C TRP A 106 -11.04 -5.53 8.80
N TRP A 107 -10.16 -5.99 7.91
CA TRP A 107 -10.53 -6.98 6.88
C TRP A 107 -10.94 -8.30 7.52
N GLU A 108 -10.20 -8.76 8.53
CA GLU A 108 -10.56 -9.99 9.26
C GLU A 108 -11.94 -9.86 9.91
N GLU A 109 -12.19 -8.77 10.63
CA GLU A 109 -13.49 -8.47 11.26
C GLU A 109 -14.62 -8.38 10.23
N PHE A 110 -14.40 -7.65 9.12
CA PHE A 110 -15.36 -7.52 8.02
C PHE A 110 -15.72 -8.88 7.44
N MET A 111 -14.72 -9.74 7.24
CA MET A 111 -14.94 -11.08 6.70
C MET A 111 -15.62 -12.02 7.70
N ASP A 112 -15.30 -11.93 8.99
CA ASP A 112 -15.98 -12.68 10.05
C ASP A 112 -17.47 -12.34 10.13
N GLU A 113 -17.81 -11.06 10.01
CA GLU A 113 -19.19 -10.60 9.97
C GLU A 113 -19.93 -11.17 8.75
N HIS A 114 -19.33 -11.13 7.56
CA HIS A 114 -19.94 -11.68 6.34
C HIS A 114 -20.12 -13.20 6.40
N CYS A 115 -19.15 -13.94 6.94
CA CYS A 115 -19.27 -15.39 7.11
C CYS A 115 -20.33 -15.77 8.17
N THR A 116 -20.54 -14.90 9.17
CA THR A 116 -21.59 -15.10 10.19
C THR A 116 -22.97 -14.84 9.61
N GLN A 117 -23.12 -13.81 8.77
CA GLN A 117 -24.38 -13.46 8.11
C GLN A 117 -24.75 -14.46 7.00
N ASP A 118 -23.77 -14.92 6.23
CA ASP A 118 -23.95 -15.91 5.18
C ASP A 118 -22.93 -17.05 5.35
N PRO A 119 -23.34 -18.19 5.95
CA PRO A 119 -22.48 -19.35 6.11
C PRO A 119 -22.01 -19.99 4.80
N THR A 120 -22.62 -19.66 3.66
CA THR A 120 -22.17 -20.14 2.34
C THR A 120 -21.08 -19.26 1.73
N PHE A 121 -20.83 -18.10 2.34
CA PHE A 121 -19.81 -17.16 1.90
C PHE A 121 -18.41 -17.71 2.17
N VAL A 122 -17.58 -17.72 1.13
CA VAL A 122 -16.18 -18.17 1.23
C VAL A 122 -15.32 -17.04 1.76
N ARG A 123 -14.59 -17.30 2.85
CA ARG A 123 -13.68 -16.32 3.43
C ARG A 123 -12.54 -15.98 2.45
N ILE A 124 -12.47 -14.71 2.07
CA ILE A 124 -11.43 -14.12 1.22
C ILE A 124 -10.27 -13.61 2.09
N PRO A 125 -9.03 -14.05 1.84
CA PRO A 125 -7.86 -13.57 2.58
C PRO A 125 -7.55 -12.09 2.29
N PRO A 126 -6.86 -11.39 3.20
CA PRO A 126 -6.54 -9.97 3.01
C PRO A 126 -5.56 -9.73 1.84
N PHE A 127 -4.69 -10.69 1.53
CA PHE A 127 -3.79 -10.61 0.38
C PHE A 127 -4.34 -11.35 -0.84
N PRO A 128 -4.00 -10.92 -2.08
CA PRO A 128 -3.30 -9.68 -2.40
C PRO A 128 -4.10 -8.43 -2.01
N ILE A 129 -3.40 -7.30 -1.87
CA ILE A 129 -4.04 -5.99 -1.72
C ILE A 129 -4.63 -5.61 -3.07
N THR A 130 -5.96 -5.72 -3.19
CA THR A 130 -6.67 -5.36 -4.42
C THR A 130 -7.47 -4.09 -4.25
N VAL A 131 -7.73 -3.43 -5.38
CA VAL A 131 -8.53 -2.20 -5.42
C VAL A 131 -9.88 -2.38 -4.74
N THR A 132 -10.57 -3.48 -5.01
CA THR A 132 -11.89 -3.76 -4.45
C THR A 132 -11.85 -3.84 -2.92
N LYS A 133 -10.89 -4.55 -2.33
CA LYS A 133 -10.73 -4.63 -0.86
C LYS A 133 -10.46 -3.25 -0.26
N VAL A 134 -9.61 -2.47 -0.91
CA VAL A 134 -9.27 -1.11 -0.47
C VAL A 134 -10.47 -0.17 -0.54
N VAL A 135 -11.32 -0.27 -1.57
CA VAL A 135 -12.54 0.53 -1.68
C VAL A 135 -13.49 0.27 -0.51
N HIS A 136 -13.70 -0.99 -0.12
CA HIS A 136 -14.52 -1.32 1.04
C HIS A 136 -13.93 -0.74 2.33
N TYR A 137 -12.62 -0.90 2.53
CA TYR A 137 -11.92 -0.34 3.69
C TYR A 137 -12.03 1.18 3.76
N LEU A 138 -11.77 1.87 2.65
CA LEU A 138 -11.81 3.34 2.60
C LEU A 138 -13.23 3.88 2.77
N SER A 139 -14.24 3.15 2.30
CA SER A 139 -15.65 3.52 2.52
C SER A 139 -16.00 3.44 4.01
N HIS A 140 -15.57 2.37 4.68
CA HIS A 140 -15.69 2.25 6.13
C HIS A 140 -14.92 3.38 6.85
N GLU A 141 -13.63 3.58 6.52
CA GLU A 141 -12.80 4.63 7.12
C GLU A 141 -13.42 6.02 6.94
N HIS A 142 -13.93 6.33 5.74
CA HIS A 142 -14.56 7.63 5.46
C HIS A 142 -15.77 7.91 6.37
N SER A 143 -16.53 6.87 6.69
CA SER A 143 -17.77 6.98 7.48
C SER A 143 -17.55 6.90 9.00
N ARG A 144 -16.43 6.33 9.46
CA ARG A 144 -16.23 6.06 10.87
C ARG A 144 -15.87 7.29 11.68
N GLU A 145 -16.15 7.17 12.98
CA GLU A 145 -15.82 8.20 13.94
C GLU A 145 -14.34 8.20 14.33
N ARG A 146 -13.87 9.34 14.87
CA ARG A 146 -12.49 9.43 15.32
C ARG A 146 -12.31 8.61 16.59
N LYS A 147 -11.20 7.89 16.65
CA LYS A 147 -10.74 7.22 17.88
C LYS A 147 -10.38 8.27 18.92
N LYS A 148 -10.93 8.15 20.12
CA LYS A 148 -10.50 8.90 21.31
C LYS A 148 -9.16 8.35 21.79
N GLY A 149 -8.28 9.24 22.25
CA GLY A 149 -7.00 8.82 22.84
C GLY A 149 -7.23 8.06 24.15
N GLY A 150 -6.60 6.89 24.29
CA GLY A 150 -6.76 5.99 25.43
C GLY A 150 -7.75 4.85 25.19
N ARG A 151 -7.58 3.74 25.92
CA ARG A 151 -8.57 2.66 26.00
C ARG A 151 -9.60 3.00 27.08
N SER A 152 -10.81 2.48 26.95
CA SER A 152 -11.74 2.40 28.07
C SER A 152 -11.14 1.59 29.23
N GLU A 153 -11.71 1.71 30.42
CA GLU A 153 -11.37 0.83 31.56
C GLU A 153 -11.53 -0.65 31.17
N ASP A 154 -12.50 -0.96 30.32
CA ASP A 154 -12.75 -2.31 29.79
C ASP A 154 -11.82 -2.70 28.62
N GLY A 155 -10.77 -1.92 28.35
CA GLY A 155 -9.84 -2.15 27.24
C GLY A 155 -10.39 -1.86 25.84
N THR A 156 -11.66 -1.46 25.73
CA THR A 156 -12.34 -1.16 24.44
C THR A 156 -11.90 0.19 23.87
N GLN A 157 -11.75 0.27 22.56
CA GLN A 157 -11.43 1.52 21.87
C GLN A 157 -12.62 2.49 21.95
N ARG A 158 -12.41 3.66 22.56
CA ARG A 158 -13.43 4.72 22.60
C ARG A 158 -13.44 5.51 21.29
N TYR A 159 -14.63 5.85 20.82
CA TYR A 159 -14.86 6.72 19.67
C TYR A 159 -15.44 8.06 20.14
N LEU A 160 -15.17 9.12 19.37
CA LEU A 160 -15.71 10.45 19.60
C LEU A 160 -16.98 10.59 18.77
N GLU A 161 -18.13 10.47 19.44
CA GLU A 161 -19.43 10.54 18.80
C GLU A 161 -19.60 11.82 17.98
N GLY A 162 -20.18 11.68 16.80
CA GLY A 162 -20.46 12.78 15.89
C GLY A 162 -19.22 13.37 15.20
N THR A 163 -18.03 12.83 15.43
CA THR A 163 -16.83 13.18 14.66
C THR A 163 -16.65 12.25 13.46
N SER A 164 -15.87 12.68 12.47
CA SER A 164 -15.44 11.83 11.36
C SER A 164 -13.93 11.95 11.16
N VAL A 165 -13.30 10.93 10.58
CA VAL A 165 -11.89 10.98 10.21
C VAL A 165 -11.64 12.08 9.18
N GLY A 166 -10.46 12.70 9.24
CA GLY A 166 -10.08 13.74 8.28
C GLY A 166 -9.56 13.15 6.97
N LYS A 167 -9.57 13.97 5.90
CA LYS A 167 -9.04 13.59 4.59
C LYS A 167 -7.59 13.09 4.64
N GLU A 168 -6.78 13.60 5.56
CA GLU A 168 -5.36 13.20 5.70
C GLU A 168 -5.22 11.73 6.09
N THR A 169 -6.20 11.17 6.80
CA THR A 169 -6.23 9.74 7.12
C THR A 169 -6.42 8.93 5.84
N ILE A 170 -7.45 9.24 5.04
CA ILE A 170 -7.73 8.57 3.76
C ILE A 170 -6.52 8.62 2.82
N ILE A 171 -5.89 9.79 2.69
CA ILE A 171 -4.69 9.95 1.84
C ILE A 171 -3.53 9.08 2.34
N ARG A 172 -3.30 9.02 3.66
CA ARG A 172 -2.22 8.21 4.25
C ARG A 172 -2.49 6.72 4.14
N ASP A 173 -3.75 6.30 4.28
CA ASP A 173 -4.14 4.90 4.13
C ASP A 173 -3.94 4.42 2.69
N ILE A 174 -4.35 5.21 1.68
CA ILE A 174 -4.09 4.90 0.27
C ILE A 174 -2.58 4.75 0.03
N ALA A 175 -1.76 5.72 0.49
CA ALA A 175 -0.32 5.68 0.27
C ALA A 175 0.35 4.48 0.95
N ALA A 176 -0.06 4.14 2.17
CA ALA A 176 0.47 2.98 2.89
C ALA A 176 0.07 1.66 2.23
N LEU A 177 -1.17 1.54 1.77
CA LEU A 177 -1.68 0.34 1.09
C LEU A 177 -1.07 0.17 -0.31
N GLU A 178 -0.84 1.26 -1.04
CA GLU A 178 -0.13 1.22 -2.33
C GLU A 178 1.32 0.75 -2.13
N HIS A 179 1.99 1.24 -1.08
CA HIS A 179 3.34 0.77 -0.74
C HIS A 179 3.35 -0.73 -0.42
N LEU A 180 2.36 -1.22 0.36
CA LEU A 180 2.24 -2.65 0.66
C LEU A 180 1.94 -3.47 -0.60
N ARG A 181 1.05 -2.98 -1.46
CA ARG A 181 0.72 -3.62 -2.74
C ARG A 181 1.98 -3.82 -3.57
N LEU A 182 2.75 -2.75 -3.80
CA LEU A 182 4.01 -2.81 -4.55
C LEU A 182 5.02 -3.79 -3.93
N ALA A 183 5.13 -3.80 -2.60
CA ALA A 183 6.03 -4.72 -1.90
C ALA A 183 5.61 -6.20 -2.00
N THR A 184 4.33 -6.48 -2.29
CA THR A 184 3.78 -7.85 -2.32
C THR A 184 3.35 -8.31 -3.71
N GLN A 185 3.37 -7.43 -4.71
CA GLN A 185 2.85 -7.67 -6.05
C GLN A 185 3.49 -8.90 -6.72
N ASP A 186 4.80 -9.09 -6.57
CA ASP A 186 5.54 -10.21 -7.18
C ASP A 186 5.10 -11.59 -6.67
N ARG A 187 4.42 -11.67 -5.52
CA ARG A 187 3.83 -12.92 -4.99
C ARG A 187 2.55 -13.33 -5.72
N PHE A 188 1.93 -12.41 -6.46
CA PHE A 188 0.64 -12.62 -7.10
C PHE A 188 0.70 -12.29 -8.60
N PRO A 189 1.60 -12.92 -9.38
CA PRO A 189 1.86 -12.55 -10.77
C PRO A 189 0.65 -12.75 -11.71
N ASN A 190 -0.31 -13.58 -11.31
CA ASN A 190 -1.50 -13.90 -12.08
C ASN A 190 -2.73 -13.05 -11.67
N ASP A 191 -2.62 -12.19 -10.67
CA ASP A 191 -3.73 -11.36 -10.19
C ASP A 191 -3.66 -9.95 -10.79
N ILE A 192 -4.55 -9.67 -11.73
CA ILE A 192 -4.58 -8.38 -12.44
C ILE A 192 -4.93 -7.21 -11.49
N GLU A 193 -5.82 -7.43 -10.51
CA GLU A 193 -6.16 -6.36 -9.56
C GLU A 193 -4.97 -6.05 -8.64
N ALA A 194 -4.18 -7.05 -8.24
CA ALA A 194 -2.98 -6.84 -7.42
C ALA A 194 -1.92 -5.97 -8.13
N HIS A 195 -1.90 -5.98 -9.46
CA HIS A 195 -0.99 -5.21 -10.30
C HIS A 195 -1.53 -3.82 -10.69
N THR A 196 -2.81 -3.54 -10.42
CA THR A 196 -3.44 -2.26 -10.70
C THR A 196 -3.09 -1.25 -9.60
N LYS A 197 -2.62 -0.05 -9.99
CA LYS A 197 -2.33 1.01 -9.02
C LYS A 197 -3.62 1.50 -8.37
N LEU A 198 -3.61 1.66 -7.05
CA LEU A 198 -4.78 2.12 -6.31
C LEU A 198 -5.24 3.52 -6.75
N HIS A 199 -4.30 4.37 -7.15
CA HIS A 199 -4.60 5.72 -7.62
C HIS A 199 -5.25 5.79 -9.02
N ASP A 200 -5.16 4.72 -9.80
CA ASP A 200 -5.73 4.71 -11.16
C ASP A 200 -7.21 4.29 -11.16
N ASP A 201 -7.73 3.77 -10.03
CA ASP A 201 -9.15 3.41 -9.91
C ASP A 201 -10.03 4.62 -9.55
N ASP A 202 -11.09 4.82 -10.33
CA ASP A 202 -12.04 5.91 -10.18
C ASP A 202 -12.77 5.92 -8.83
N ARG A 203 -13.03 4.76 -8.23
CA ARG A 203 -13.76 4.67 -6.94
C ARG A 203 -12.89 5.21 -5.82
N ILE A 204 -11.60 4.87 -5.81
CA ILE A 204 -10.63 5.41 -4.83
C ILE A 204 -10.48 6.91 -5.02
N CYS A 205 -10.39 7.39 -6.27
CA CYS A 205 -10.35 8.82 -6.57
C CYS A 205 -11.62 9.55 -6.07
N LYS A 206 -12.80 8.98 -6.27
CA LYS A 206 -14.08 9.53 -5.78
C LYS A 206 -14.13 9.61 -4.25
N ILE A 207 -13.68 8.58 -3.54
CA ILE A 207 -13.62 8.60 -2.07
C ILE A 207 -12.65 9.68 -1.59
N GLN A 208 -11.48 9.79 -2.23
CA GLN A 208 -10.51 10.84 -1.89
C GLN A 208 -11.06 12.25 -2.16
N ALA A 209 -11.80 12.43 -3.26
CA ALA A 209 -12.45 13.70 -3.59
C ALA A 209 -13.58 14.04 -2.60
N ALA A 210 -14.42 13.07 -2.24
CA ALA A 210 -15.45 13.23 -1.22
C ALA A 210 -14.85 13.66 0.12
N ALA A 211 -13.81 12.96 0.59
CA ALA A 211 -13.12 13.30 1.82
C ALA A 211 -12.56 14.74 1.80
N LYS A 212 -12.01 15.17 0.66
CA LYS A 212 -11.51 16.56 0.49
C LYS A 212 -12.64 17.58 0.54
N HIS A 213 -13.77 17.28 -0.06
CA HIS A 213 -14.94 18.16 -0.12
C HIS A 213 -15.65 18.27 1.24
N ASP A 214 -15.69 17.19 2.01
CA ASP A 214 -16.38 17.16 3.30
C ASP A 214 -15.51 17.69 4.46
N GLU A 215 -14.19 17.84 4.23
CA GLU A 215 -13.24 18.33 5.23
C GLU A 215 -13.61 19.69 5.86
N PRO A 216 -14.06 20.72 5.11
CA PRO A 216 -14.49 21.99 5.73
C PRO A 216 -15.68 21.80 6.68
N LYS A 217 -16.70 21.05 6.26
CA LYS A 217 -17.89 20.76 7.09
C LYS A 217 -17.50 19.99 8.36
N ARG A 218 -16.56 19.05 8.22
CA ARG A 218 -16.01 18.27 9.34
C ARG A 218 -15.27 19.16 10.35
N ILE A 219 -14.46 20.10 9.87
CA ILE A 219 -13.74 21.06 10.73
C ILE A 219 -14.74 21.93 11.49
N GLU A 220 -15.75 22.48 10.81
CA GLU A 220 -16.80 23.31 11.42
C GLU A 220 -17.57 22.52 12.49
N LYS A 221 -18.04 21.30 12.17
CA LYS A 221 -18.70 20.42 13.13
C LYS A 221 -17.83 20.10 14.34
N SER A 222 -16.53 19.82 14.12
CA SER A 222 -15.59 19.55 15.20
C SER A 222 -15.33 20.78 16.08
N GLN A 223 -15.32 21.99 15.51
CA GLN A 223 -15.19 23.23 16.27
C GLN A 223 -16.44 23.50 17.10
N LEU A 224 -17.63 23.28 16.53
CA LEU A 224 -18.90 23.42 17.23
C LEU A 224 -19.00 22.44 18.41
N LEU A 225 -18.66 21.16 18.21
CA LEU A 225 -18.62 20.16 19.29
C LEU A 225 -17.67 20.52 20.43
N LYS A 226 -16.55 21.18 20.13
CA LYS A 226 -15.62 21.70 21.13
C LYS A 226 -16.21 22.90 21.88
N ALA A 227 -16.84 23.82 21.16
CA ALA A 227 -17.46 25.01 21.74
C ALA A 227 -18.66 24.67 22.64
N SER A 228 -19.43 23.64 22.29
CA SER A 228 -20.58 23.16 23.07
C SER A 228 -20.20 22.35 24.32
N GLY A 229 -18.92 22.07 24.56
CA GLY A 229 -18.46 21.31 25.73
C GLY A 229 -18.80 19.80 25.70
N THR A 230 -19.40 19.32 24.61
CA THR A 230 -19.78 17.91 24.40
C THR A 230 -18.61 17.03 23.94
N SER A 231 -17.44 17.62 23.65
CA SER A 231 -16.22 16.87 23.36
C SER A 231 -15.48 16.51 24.66
N GLN A 232 -15.94 15.48 25.38
CA GLN A 232 -15.18 14.88 26.49
C GLN A 232 -14.29 13.74 26.04
#